data_AF-A0A922ZKX4-F1
#
_entry.id   AF-A0A922ZKX4-F1
#
_cell.length_a   1.000
_cell.length_b   1.000
_cell.length_c   1.000
_cell.angle_alpha   90.00
_cell.angle_beta   90.00
_cell.angle_gamma   90.00
#
_symmetry.space_group_name_H-M   'P 1'
#
loop_
_entity.id
_entity.type
_entity.pdbx_description
1 polymer ?
#
loop_
_entity_poly.entity_id
_entity_poly.type
_entity_poly.pdbx_seq_one_letter_code
_entity_poly.pdbx_strand_id
1 'polypeptide(L)'
;MDQKVSIFFSERKVKFFLFLFILSILFFISGARLVSSDEVSMYLTVENIIKNGSFAIPFPDAPNSTTLDGKSYTWYEAGNIIAGIPMYLIGYGITSIISISPSLSTLIIKAAVSLTSAFVGAWIAIMFYSLSRYYGVTRRLSVGMAIALILTTFLLPYLKMFMREPILALCMIGGTGYIIRALKEKKSKDVIIAGIFIGYGILTKLAFVINLLPLGLYIFWKIFTGKNDMKFSVLLKFSIPIILIGFMGTGLYNFIRFSNPLNTGYAGGTSFNIPFYVGMFGLLFSPGKGMFWFAPLLLLIFPTINEFRKHHRDETYLIGGMFIVNLILSSVYIAWGGDGSWGPRYLSPFLPLFFLMIAFYLNRAQKIVKQFAITLTVLGFIVQIGGISIYAGAYLREIGEYPYQKNFDDPEFLSKAHFIPNYSPIIGHWKMLKRNIGEHLEGNYPRLGISQDTPDKRLPIGEEDRSKLLHTIDFWFTYGLSANIQGWIIIVGIVLLASSITVSAFGLQRSLSLKE
;
A
#
# COMPACT_ATOMS: atom_id res chain seq x y z
N MET A 1 7.36 -31.19 16.19
CA MET A 1 6.75 -30.39 15.11
C MET A 1 5.55 -29.58 15.64
N ASP A 2 4.96 -29.98 16.77
CA ASP A 2 3.81 -29.32 17.41
C ASP A 2 4.06 -27.94 18.04
N GLN A 3 5.30 -27.61 18.46
CA GLN A 3 5.62 -26.29 19.01
C GLN A 3 5.42 -25.14 17.99
N LYS A 4 5.67 -25.37 16.69
CA LYS A 4 5.52 -24.32 15.66
C LYS A 4 4.06 -23.98 15.35
N VAL A 5 3.14 -24.93 15.55
CA VAL A 5 1.70 -24.78 15.29
C VAL A 5 1.02 -23.91 16.35
N SER A 6 1.45 -24.02 17.61
CA SER A 6 1.01 -23.17 18.72
C SER A 6 1.39 -21.70 18.51
N ILE A 7 2.62 -21.43 18.08
CA ILE A 7 3.20 -20.06 18.02
C ILE A 7 2.44 -19.13 17.06
N PHE A 8 1.90 -19.64 15.94
CA PHE A 8 1.15 -18.79 15.00
C PHE A 8 -0.13 -18.22 15.61
N PHE A 9 -0.73 -18.83 16.63
CA PHE A 9 -1.97 -18.36 17.25
C PHE A 9 -1.85 -18.03 18.76
N SER A 10 -0.74 -18.41 19.40
CA SER A 10 -0.55 -18.25 20.85
C SER A 10 -0.03 -16.87 21.26
N GLU A 11 0.62 -16.12 20.36
CA GLU A 11 1.22 -14.81 20.66
C GLU A 11 0.20 -13.65 20.49
N ARG A 12 -1.04 -13.86 20.97
CA ARG A 12 -2.17 -12.92 20.79
C ARG A 12 -1.87 -11.51 21.29
N LYS A 13 -1.20 -11.39 22.44
CA LYS A 13 -0.85 -10.09 23.04
C LYS A 13 0.12 -9.30 22.16
N VAL A 14 1.18 -9.93 21.67
CA VAL A 14 2.16 -9.29 20.76
C VAL A 14 1.46 -8.80 19.50
N LYS A 15 0.60 -9.64 18.90
CA LYS A 15 -0.14 -9.29 17.69
C LYS A 15 -1.09 -8.12 17.90
N PHE A 16 -1.85 -8.13 19.00
CA PHE A 16 -2.79 -7.06 19.35
C PHE A 16 -2.06 -5.73 19.54
N PHE A 17 -1.00 -5.70 20.35
CA PHE A 17 -0.26 -4.46 20.58
C PHE A 17 0.53 -4.00 19.36
N LEU A 18 1.07 -4.92 18.55
CA LEU A 18 1.71 -4.56 17.28
C LEU A 18 0.71 -3.93 16.30
N PHE A 19 -0.51 -4.49 16.21
CA PHE A 19 -1.58 -3.92 15.40
C PHE A 19 -1.93 -2.51 15.83
N LEU A 20 -2.21 -2.33 17.12
CA LEU A 20 -2.56 -1.02 17.66
C LEU A 20 -1.41 -0.01 17.50
N PHE A 21 -0.17 -0.45 17.70
CA PHE A 21 1.00 0.41 17.55
C PHE A 21 1.16 0.90 16.11
N ILE A 22 1.13 -0.01 15.13
CA ILE A 22 1.22 0.36 13.71
C ILE A 22 0.02 1.21 13.29
N LEU A 23 -1.19 0.84 13.67
CA LEU A 23 -2.40 1.61 13.35
C LEU A 23 -2.32 3.03 13.90
N SER A 24 -1.90 3.18 15.16
CA SER A 24 -1.81 4.48 15.82
C SER A 24 -0.73 5.36 15.17
N ILE A 25 0.42 4.80 14.80
CA ILE A 25 1.45 5.53 14.04
C ILE A 25 0.90 5.96 12.68
N LEU A 26 0.25 5.06 11.94
CA LEU A 26 -0.28 5.37 10.60
C LEU A 26 -1.37 6.44 10.66
N PHE A 27 -2.21 6.45 11.70
CA PHE A 27 -3.18 7.52 11.94
C PHE A 27 -2.49 8.84 12.28
N PHE A 28 -1.46 8.81 13.12
CA PHE A 28 -0.71 9.99 13.52
C PHE A 28 -0.05 10.69 12.32
N ILE A 29 0.54 9.92 11.40
CA ILE A 29 1.24 10.44 10.21
C ILE A 29 0.34 10.62 8.98
N SER A 30 -0.95 10.31 9.08
CA SER A 30 -1.88 10.40 7.95
C SER A 30 -2.12 11.86 7.54
N GLY A 31 -2.30 12.11 6.24
CA GLY A 31 -2.81 13.37 5.73
C GLY A 31 -4.34 13.52 5.88
N ALA A 32 -5.05 12.42 6.17
CA ALA A 32 -6.51 12.34 6.32
C ALA A 32 -7.29 12.97 5.15
N ARG A 33 -6.81 12.77 3.93
CA ARG A 33 -7.41 13.32 2.70
C ARG A 33 -7.18 12.39 1.52
N LEU A 34 -8.03 12.52 0.50
CA LEU A 34 -7.86 11.86 -0.78
C LEU A 34 -7.12 12.82 -1.73
N VAL A 35 -6.04 12.38 -2.34
CA VAL A 35 -5.09 13.28 -3.01
C VAL A 35 -4.91 13.02 -4.49
N SER A 36 -4.98 11.75 -4.90
CA SER A 36 -4.86 11.34 -6.29
C SER A 36 -6.21 11.21 -6.99
N SER A 37 -6.19 11.30 -8.32
CA SER A 37 -7.34 11.00 -9.18
C SER A 37 -7.87 9.58 -8.95
N ASP A 38 -6.97 8.62 -8.71
CA ASP A 38 -7.29 7.22 -8.45
C ASP A 38 -8.20 7.11 -7.22
N GLU A 39 -7.77 7.68 -6.09
CA GLU A 39 -8.50 7.68 -4.82
C GLU A 39 -9.87 8.33 -4.97
N VAL A 40 -9.93 9.47 -5.63
CA VAL A 40 -11.19 10.23 -5.79
C VAL A 40 -12.19 9.42 -6.61
N SER A 41 -11.79 8.81 -7.72
CA SER A 41 -12.71 8.00 -8.53
C SER A 41 -13.25 6.80 -7.74
N MET A 42 -12.40 6.11 -6.95
CA MET A 42 -12.82 4.97 -6.15
C MET A 42 -13.73 5.41 -5.00
N TYR A 43 -13.41 6.51 -4.33
CA TYR A 43 -14.24 7.10 -3.27
C TYR A 43 -15.63 7.47 -3.79
N LEU A 44 -15.71 8.15 -4.94
CA LEU A 44 -17.00 8.56 -5.51
C LEU A 44 -17.86 7.35 -5.86
N THR A 45 -17.25 6.26 -6.31
CA THR A 45 -17.96 4.98 -6.49
C THR A 45 -18.44 4.41 -5.15
N VAL A 46 -17.62 4.42 -4.08
CA VAL A 46 -18.07 4.00 -2.73
C VAL A 46 -19.26 4.82 -2.26
N GLU A 47 -19.16 6.15 -2.39
CA GLU A 47 -20.22 7.09 -2.01
C GLU A 47 -21.52 6.80 -2.77
N ASN A 48 -21.44 6.62 -4.09
CA ASN A 48 -22.63 6.42 -4.91
C ASN A 48 -23.28 5.03 -4.72
N ILE A 49 -22.48 4.00 -4.40
CA ILE A 49 -23.00 2.69 -3.99
C ILE A 49 -23.87 2.86 -2.74
N ILE A 50 -23.37 3.60 -1.75
CA ILE A 50 -24.05 3.73 -0.45
C ILE A 50 -25.27 4.65 -0.54
N LYS A 51 -25.15 5.78 -1.25
CA LYS A 51 -26.25 6.76 -1.37
C LYS A 51 -27.35 6.31 -2.33
N ASN A 52 -26.97 5.71 -3.46
CA ASN A 52 -27.88 5.52 -4.60
C ASN A 52 -27.91 4.09 -5.14
N GLY A 53 -27.18 3.14 -4.53
CA GLY A 53 -27.11 1.75 -5.01
C GLY A 53 -26.48 1.61 -6.41
N SER A 54 -25.65 2.58 -6.83
CA SER A 54 -25.11 2.66 -8.19
C SER A 54 -23.59 2.71 -8.24
N PHE A 55 -23.00 2.02 -9.21
CA PHE A 55 -21.55 2.00 -9.47
C PHE A 55 -21.06 3.16 -10.34
N ALA A 56 -21.98 3.93 -10.93
CA ALA A 56 -21.62 5.09 -11.74
C ALA A 56 -21.05 6.21 -10.84
N ILE A 57 -20.20 7.05 -11.41
CA ILE A 57 -19.77 8.31 -10.79
C ILE A 57 -20.79 9.38 -11.21
N PRO A 58 -21.29 10.23 -10.29
CA PRO A 58 -22.42 11.13 -10.54
C PRO A 58 -22.04 12.39 -11.34
N PHE A 59 -21.18 12.25 -12.36
CA PHE A 59 -20.87 13.30 -13.35
C PHE A 59 -20.15 12.71 -14.57
N PRO A 60 -20.30 13.34 -15.76
CA PRO A 60 -19.57 12.95 -16.96
C PRO A 60 -18.07 13.24 -16.83
N ASP A 61 -17.25 12.51 -17.60
CA ASP A 61 -15.79 12.70 -17.73
C ASP A 61 -15.04 12.68 -16.40
N ALA A 62 -15.43 11.75 -15.52
CA ALA A 62 -14.74 11.60 -14.25
C ALA A 62 -13.27 11.19 -14.48
N PRO A 63 -12.33 11.65 -13.64
CA PRO A 63 -10.92 11.24 -13.76
C PRO A 63 -10.78 9.72 -13.68
N ASN A 64 -9.93 9.16 -14.53
CA ASN A 64 -9.63 7.73 -14.57
C ASN A 64 -10.90 6.87 -14.68
N SER A 65 -11.79 7.27 -15.59
CA SER A 65 -13.07 6.63 -15.82
C SER A 65 -13.36 6.45 -17.31
N THR A 66 -14.26 5.53 -17.61
CA THR A 66 -14.79 5.30 -18.95
C THR A 66 -16.26 5.67 -18.95
N THR A 67 -16.62 6.54 -19.90
CA THR A 67 -18.00 7.00 -20.09
C THR A 67 -18.76 6.01 -20.97
N LEU A 68 -19.90 5.54 -20.46
CA LEU A 68 -20.85 4.70 -21.19
C LEU A 68 -22.27 5.23 -20.93
N ASP A 69 -23.02 5.51 -21.99
CA ASP A 69 -24.39 6.04 -21.93
C ASP A 69 -24.54 7.28 -21.03
N GLY A 70 -23.57 8.21 -21.10
CA GLY A 70 -23.55 9.42 -20.29
C GLY A 70 -23.19 9.20 -18.81
N LYS A 71 -22.87 7.98 -18.39
CA LYS A 71 -22.42 7.64 -17.03
C LYS A 71 -20.93 7.31 -17.03
N SER A 72 -20.21 7.90 -16.10
CA SER A 72 -18.79 7.61 -15.89
C SER A 72 -18.61 6.41 -14.97
N TYR A 73 -17.74 5.47 -15.31
CA TYR A 73 -17.37 4.34 -14.46
C TYR A 73 -15.86 4.31 -14.26
N THR A 74 -15.40 4.25 -13.01
CA THR A 74 -13.96 4.18 -12.71
C THR A 74 -13.27 3.02 -13.44
N TRP A 75 -12.00 3.17 -13.85
CA TRP A 75 -11.19 2.08 -14.40
C TRP A 75 -10.79 1.02 -13.36
N TYR A 76 -10.86 1.36 -12.07
CA TYR A 76 -10.36 0.50 -11.00
C TYR A 76 -11.31 -0.65 -10.69
N GLU A 77 -10.75 -1.72 -10.16
CA GLU A 77 -11.44 -2.95 -9.82
C GLU A 77 -12.12 -2.87 -8.45
N ALA A 78 -13.09 -3.76 -8.21
CA ALA A 78 -13.99 -3.67 -7.06
C ALA A 78 -13.31 -3.86 -5.69
N GLY A 79 -12.17 -4.55 -5.62
CA GLY A 79 -11.57 -4.95 -4.34
C GLY A 79 -11.31 -3.78 -3.40
N ASN A 80 -10.66 -2.71 -3.89
CA ASN A 80 -10.36 -1.54 -3.07
C ASN A 80 -11.62 -0.72 -2.75
N ILE A 81 -12.58 -0.63 -3.67
CA ILE A 81 -13.88 0.03 -3.46
C ILE A 81 -14.63 -0.66 -2.30
N ILE A 82 -14.71 -2.00 -2.33
CA ILE A 82 -15.34 -2.78 -1.25
C ILE A 82 -14.64 -2.55 0.08
N ALA A 83 -13.30 -2.48 0.10
CA ALA A 83 -12.53 -2.20 1.31
C ALA A 83 -12.81 -0.80 1.88
N GLY A 84 -13.21 0.16 1.04
CA GLY A 84 -13.57 1.53 1.45
C GLY A 84 -14.93 1.66 2.13
N ILE A 85 -15.87 0.74 1.89
CA ILE A 85 -17.26 0.82 2.38
C ILE A 85 -17.34 0.93 3.92
N PRO A 86 -16.66 0.09 4.72
CA PRO A 86 -16.77 0.17 6.17
C PRO A 86 -16.31 1.52 6.72
N MET A 87 -15.23 2.07 6.19
CA MET A 87 -14.71 3.37 6.62
C MET A 87 -15.60 4.53 6.20
N TYR A 88 -16.22 4.45 5.02
CA TYR A 88 -17.25 5.41 4.61
C TYR A 88 -18.41 5.40 5.60
N LEU A 89 -18.93 4.22 5.96
CA LEU A 89 -20.06 4.10 6.88
C LEU A 89 -19.72 4.62 8.28
N ILE A 90 -18.51 4.36 8.77
CA ILE A 90 -18.01 4.94 10.03
C ILE A 90 -17.98 6.46 9.95
N GLY A 91 -17.38 7.02 8.90
CA GLY A 91 -17.34 8.47 8.68
C GLY A 91 -18.73 9.08 8.63
N TYR A 92 -19.64 8.47 7.85
CA TYR A 92 -21.02 8.91 7.71
C TYR A 92 -21.76 8.88 9.05
N GLY A 93 -21.64 7.79 9.80
CA GLY A 93 -22.21 7.64 11.13
C GLY A 93 -21.74 8.72 12.11
N ILE A 94 -20.43 8.98 12.18
CA ILE A 94 -19.86 10.07 12.99
C ILE A 94 -20.49 11.42 12.63
N THR A 95 -20.55 11.74 11.33
CA THR A 95 -21.07 13.04 10.88
C THR A 95 -22.58 13.18 11.02
N SER A 96 -23.33 12.08 11.14
CA SER A 96 -24.78 12.10 11.36
C SER A 96 -25.19 12.43 12.80
N ILE A 97 -24.27 12.23 13.76
CA ILE A 97 -24.53 12.44 15.20
C ILE A 97 -24.06 13.82 15.66
N ILE A 98 -23.14 14.45 14.92
CA ILE A 98 -22.55 15.75 15.27
C ILE A 98 -23.11 16.83 14.35
N SER A 99 -23.63 17.92 14.91
CA SER A 99 -24.07 19.08 14.12
C SER A 99 -22.87 19.85 13.57
N ILE A 100 -22.50 19.59 12.32
CA ILE A 100 -21.40 20.24 11.60
C ILE A 100 -21.85 20.69 10.21
N SER A 101 -21.09 21.61 9.59
CA SER A 101 -21.36 22.04 8.21
C SER A 101 -21.25 20.85 7.23
N PRO A 102 -22.00 20.85 6.12
CA PRO A 102 -21.92 19.75 5.14
C PRO A 102 -20.55 19.62 4.47
N SER A 103 -19.81 20.72 4.35
CA SER A 103 -18.43 20.71 3.84
C SER A 103 -17.48 19.97 4.79
N LEU A 104 -17.60 20.21 6.10
CA LEU A 104 -16.81 19.51 7.11
C LEU A 104 -17.21 18.03 7.22
N SER A 105 -18.50 17.71 7.10
CA SER A 105 -18.98 16.32 7.01
C SER A 105 -18.33 15.57 5.84
N THR A 106 -18.33 16.18 4.65
CA THR A 106 -17.69 15.59 3.46
C THR A 106 -16.20 15.33 3.68
N LEU A 107 -15.50 16.26 4.32
CA LEU A 107 -14.07 16.13 4.62
C LEU A 107 -13.80 14.98 5.61
N ILE A 108 -14.62 14.84 6.66
CA ILE A 108 -14.50 13.75 7.63
C ILE A 108 -14.77 12.38 6.98
N ILE A 109 -15.75 12.27 6.09
CA ILE A 109 -16.04 11.01 5.38
C ILE A 109 -14.89 10.64 4.46
N LYS A 110 -14.37 11.59 3.66
CA LYS A 110 -13.18 11.39 2.81
C LYS A 110 -11.96 11.00 3.65
N ALA A 111 -11.75 11.66 4.79
CA ALA A 111 -10.70 11.35 5.74
C ALA A 111 -10.82 9.90 6.26
N ALA A 112 -12.01 9.48 6.67
CA ALA A 112 -12.24 8.12 7.13
C ALA A 112 -11.89 7.08 6.05
N VAL A 113 -12.34 7.27 4.81
CA VAL A 113 -12.03 6.37 3.68
C VAL A 113 -10.51 6.34 3.38
N SER A 114 -9.81 7.48 3.49
CA SER A 114 -8.35 7.52 3.30
C SER A 114 -7.59 6.63 4.30
N LEU A 115 -8.16 6.39 5.49
CA LEU A 115 -7.56 5.58 6.54
C LEU A 115 -7.76 4.07 6.35
N THR A 116 -8.51 3.61 5.34
CA THR A 116 -8.67 2.18 5.03
C THR A 116 -7.31 1.48 4.91
N SER A 117 -6.35 2.10 4.21
CA SER A 117 -5.02 1.54 4.01
C SER A 117 -4.20 1.43 5.29
N ALA A 118 -4.46 2.27 6.30
CA ALA A 118 -3.77 2.19 7.58
C ALA A 118 -4.15 0.90 8.34
N PHE A 119 -5.43 0.50 8.29
CA PHE A 119 -5.88 -0.79 8.81
C PHE A 119 -5.23 -1.96 8.07
N VAL A 120 -5.16 -1.87 6.73
CA VAL A 120 -4.48 -2.88 5.90
C VAL A 120 -3.00 -2.97 6.28
N GLY A 121 -2.31 -1.86 6.51
CA GLY A 121 -0.93 -1.81 6.99
C GLY A 121 -0.71 -2.53 8.31
N ALA A 122 -1.61 -2.32 9.28
CA ALA A 122 -1.56 -3.03 10.55
C ALA A 122 -1.77 -4.56 10.37
N TRP A 123 -2.64 -4.97 9.45
CA TRP A 123 -2.79 -6.39 9.08
C TRP A 123 -1.57 -6.97 8.39
N ILE A 124 -0.91 -6.22 7.50
CA ILE A 124 0.37 -6.61 6.89
C ILE A 124 1.41 -6.87 7.99
N ALA A 125 1.51 -5.98 8.98
CA ALA A 125 2.45 -6.14 10.10
C ALA A 125 2.19 -7.41 10.92
N ILE A 126 0.93 -7.72 11.25
CA ILE A 126 0.58 -8.99 11.94
C ILE A 126 0.91 -10.20 11.06
N MET A 127 0.55 -10.15 9.77
CA MET A 127 0.77 -11.27 8.86
C MET A 127 2.25 -11.55 8.69
N PHE A 128 3.04 -10.49 8.50
CA PHE A 128 4.50 -10.52 8.47
C PHE A 128 5.09 -11.10 9.75
N TYR A 129 4.66 -10.60 10.91
CA TYR A 129 5.10 -11.08 12.21
C TYR A 129 4.84 -12.59 12.33
N SER A 130 3.61 -13.02 12.04
CA SER A 130 3.17 -14.41 12.18
C SER A 130 3.97 -15.34 11.26
N LEU A 131 4.22 -14.90 10.02
CA LEU A 131 5.01 -15.67 9.06
C LEU A 131 6.50 -15.69 9.45
N SER A 132 7.06 -14.59 9.93
CA SER A 132 8.45 -14.55 10.43
C SER A 132 8.66 -15.51 11.60
N ARG A 133 7.70 -15.55 12.54
CA ARG A 133 7.70 -16.52 13.65
C ARG A 133 7.60 -17.97 13.15
N TYR A 134 6.78 -18.22 12.12
CA TYR A 134 6.68 -19.54 11.49
C TYR A 134 8.02 -20.02 10.92
N TYR A 135 8.82 -19.10 10.34
CA TYR A 135 10.18 -19.37 9.87
C TYR A 135 11.24 -19.41 10.99
N GLY A 136 10.84 -19.28 12.26
CA GLY A 136 11.74 -19.41 13.41
C GLY A 136 12.53 -18.14 13.74
N VAL A 137 12.15 -16.98 13.21
CA VAL A 137 12.74 -15.69 13.57
C VAL A 137 12.29 -15.30 14.97
N THR A 138 13.18 -14.89 15.88
CA THR A 138 12.84 -14.51 17.27
C THR A 138 11.71 -13.47 17.38
N ARG A 139 10.99 -13.41 18.53
CA ARG A 139 9.89 -12.44 18.71
C ARG A 139 10.32 -11.00 18.48
N ARG A 140 11.42 -10.58 19.11
CA ARG A 140 11.95 -9.20 19.03
C ARG A 140 12.33 -8.82 17.61
N LEU A 141 13.04 -9.70 16.90
CA LEU A 141 13.43 -9.42 15.52
C LEU A 141 12.21 -9.40 14.58
N SER A 142 11.23 -10.29 14.78
CA SER A 142 10.00 -10.30 13.99
C SER A 142 9.21 -9.00 14.15
N VAL A 143 9.08 -8.49 15.38
CA VAL A 143 8.46 -7.17 15.63
C VAL A 143 9.27 -6.05 15.00
N GLY A 144 10.59 -6.02 15.22
CA GLY A 144 11.47 -4.98 14.67
C GLY A 144 11.43 -4.94 13.14
N MET A 145 11.41 -6.10 12.48
CA MET A 145 11.31 -6.21 11.03
C MET A 145 9.90 -5.89 10.50
N ALA A 146 8.84 -6.15 11.26
CA ALA A 146 7.50 -5.69 10.91
C ALA A 146 7.41 -4.16 10.92
N ILE A 147 7.98 -3.52 11.95
CA ILE A 147 8.07 -2.06 12.05
C ILE A 147 8.95 -1.52 10.92
N ALA A 148 10.11 -2.13 10.65
CA ALA A 148 10.99 -1.71 9.57
C ALA A 148 10.32 -1.83 8.18
N LEU A 149 9.60 -2.92 7.91
CA LEU A 149 8.83 -3.11 6.69
C LEU A 149 7.87 -1.95 6.45
N ILE A 150 7.13 -1.56 7.48
CA ILE A 150 6.12 -0.50 7.37
C ILE A 150 6.79 0.88 7.29
N LEU A 151 7.74 1.20 8.17
CA LEU A 151 8.22 2.58 8.34
C LEU A 151 9.44 2.95 7.48
N THR A 152 10.13 1.98 6.87
CA THR A 152 11.41 2.24 6.17
C THR A 152 11.39 1.89 4.69
N THR A 153 10.21 1.61 4.16
CA THR A 153 10.01 1.27 2.74
C THR A 153 8.99 2.20 2.10
N PHE A 154 9.01 2.24 0.77
CA PHE A 154 8.00 2.94 0.00
C PHE A 154 6.57 2.41 0.18
N LEU A 155 6.34 1.34 0.95
CA LEU A 155 4.97 1.00 1.36
C LEU A 155 4.34 2.09 2.22
N LEU A 156 5.14 2.81 3.03
CA LEU A 156 4.64 3.77 4.02
C LEU A 156 3.71 4.84 3.42
N PRO A 157 4.08 5.54 2.32
CA PRO A 157 3.20 6.58 1.78
C PRO A 157 1.92 6.02 1.17
N TYR A 158 1.90 4.76 0.72
CA TYR A 158 0.64 4.13 0.26
C TYR A 158 -0.28 3.76 1.42
N LEU A 159 0.23 3.62 2.65
CA LEU A 159 -0.58 3.32 3.83
C LEU A 159 -1.34 4.53 4.38
N LYS A 160 -1.00 5.74 3.92
CA LYS A 160 -1.77 6.98 4.19
C LYS A 160 -2.72 7.39 3.06
N MET A 161 -2.72 6.66 1.95
CA MET A 161 -3.53 6.94 0.76
C MET A 161 -4.54 5.82 0.55
N PHE A 162 -5.68 6.10 -0.08
CA PHE A 162 -6.66 5.10 -0.46
C PHE A 162 -6.26 4.35 -1.77
N MET A 163 -5.08 3.74 -1.73
CA MET A 163 -4.41 3.05 -2.84
C MET A 163 -4.64 1.53 -2.81
N ARG A 164 -4.47 0.87 -3.95
CA ARG A 164 -4.65 -0.59 -4.10
C ARG A 164 -3.45 -1.37 -3.56
N GLU A 165 -2.27 -0.78 -3.63
CA GLU A 165 -0.97 -1.39 -3.35
C GLU A 165 -0.88 -2.05 -1.95
N PRO A 166 -1.40 -1.45 -0.86
CA PRO A 166 -1.46 -2.11 0.45
C PRO A 166 -2.26 -3.42 0.45
N ILE A 167 -3.43 -3.44 -0.19
CA ILE A 167 -4.25 -4.66 -0.27
C ILE A 167 -3.50 -5.75 -1.04
N LEU A 168 -2.83 -5.39 -2.14
CA LEU A 168 -2.02 -6.33 -2.91
C LEU A 168 -0.86 -6.88 -2.10
N ALA A 169 -0.19 -6.06 -1.28
CA ALA A 169 0.86 -6.52 -0.37
C ALA A 169 0.32 -7.50 0.68
N LEU A 170 -0.85 -7.21 1.27
CA LEU A 170 -1.54 -8.11 2.20
C LEU A 170 -1.92 -9.44 1.52
N CYS A 171 -2.47 -9.39 0.32
CA CYS A 171 -2.84 -10.57 -0.47
C CYS A 171 -1.62 -11.40 -0.87
N MET A 172 -0.52 -10.74 -1.22
CA MET A 172 0.74 -11.41 -1.59
C MET A 172 1.31 -12.19 -0.41
N ILE A 173 1.47 -11.58 0.77
CA ILE A 173 2.00 -12.26 1.94
C ILE A 173 1.01 -13.28 2.53
N GLY A 174 -0.29 -12.95 2.55
CA GLY A 174 -1.35 -13.84 3.02
C GLY A 174 -1.47 -15.08 2.14
N GLY A 175 -1.69 -14.91 0.84
CA GLY A 175 -1.83 -16.00 -0.12
C GLY A 175 -0.62 -16.94 -0.10
N THR A 176 0.59 -16.36 -0.17
CA THR A 176 1.85 -17.12 -0.14
C THR A 176 2.10 -17.81 1.21
N GLY A 177 1.88 -17.11 2.32
CA GLY A 177 2.10 -17.67 3.66
C GLY A 177 1.15 -18.82 3.98
N TYR A 178 -0.14 -18.66 3.69
CA TYR A 178 -1.13 -19.70 3.95
C TYR A 178 -0.95 -20.91 3.03
N ILE A 179 -0.62 -20.74 1.74
CA ILE A 179 -0.38 -21.90 0.88
C ILE A 179 0.85 -22.68 1.33
N ILE A 180 1.96 -22.02 1.67
CA ILE A 180 3.16 -22.70 2.18
C ILE A 180 2.84 -23.50 3.43
N ARG A 181 2.10 -22.92 4.38
CA ARG A 181 1.68 -23.61 5.60
C ARG A 181 0.74 -24.77 5.30
N ALA A 182 -0.23 -24.58 4.43
CA ALA A 182 -1.20 -25.60 4.05
C ALA A 182 -0.51 -26.86 3.50
N LEU A 183 0.47 -26.67 2.62
CA LEU A 183 1.21 -27.78 2.01
C LEU A 183 2.16 -28.46 3.01
N LYS A 184 2.81 -27.71 3.92
CA LYS A 184 3.72 -28.28 4.93
C LYS A 184 3.00 -28.99 6.07
N GLU A 185 1.87 -28.44 6.52
CA GLU A 185 1.13 -28.92 7.71
C GLU A 185 -0.12 -29.72 7.34
N LYS A 186 -0.40 -29.94 6.04
CA LYS A 186 -1.59 -30.63 5.54
C LYS A 186 -2.91 -30.00 6.01
N LYS A 187 -2.94 -28.67 6.17
CA LYS A 187 -4.11 -27.92 6.66
C LYS A 187 -5.03 -27.50 5.52
N SER A 188 -6.13 -28.24 5.33
CA SER A 188 -7.09 -27.95 4.26
C SER A 188 -7.75 -26.57 4.35
N LYS A 189 -7.97 -26.03 5.55
CA LYS A 189 -8.57 -24.69 5.72
C LYS A 189 -7.66 -23.58 5.18
N ASP A 190 -6.35 -23.76 5.34
CA ASP A 190 -5.36 -22.78 4.89
C ASP A 190 -5.27 -22.70 3.37
N VAL A 191 -5.55 -23.79 2.66
CA VAL A 191 -5.65 -23.79 1.19
C VAL A 191 -6.75 -22.85 0.72
N ILE A 192 -7.92 -22.91 1.36
CA ILE A 192 -9.06 -22.05 1.03
C ILE A 192 -8.74 -20.60 1.38
N ILE A 193 -8.16 -20.34 2.56
CA ILE A 193 -7.76 -18.99 2.97
C ILE A 193 -6.72 -18.40 2.00
N ALA A 194 -5.74 -19.21 1.55
CA ALA A 194 -4.78 -18.79 0.54
C ALA A 194 -5.49 -18.41 -0.77
N GLY A 195 -6.44 -19.25 -1.23
CA GLY A 195 -7.27 -18.95 -2.39
C GLY A 195 -8.07 -17.65 -2.25
N ILE A 196 -8.60 -17.35 -1.05
CA ILE A 196 -9.33 -16.10 -0.77
C ILE A 196 -8.40 -14.89 -0.94
N PHE A 197 -7.19 -14.92 -0.37
CA PHE A 197 -6.22 -13.82 -0.55
C PHE A 197 -5.85 -13.63 -2.01
N ILE A 198 -5.60 -14.71 -2.75
CA ILE A 198 -5.24 -14.61 -4.17
C ILE A 198 -6.42 -14.13 -5.02
N GLY A 199 -7.62 -14.65 -4.78
CA GLY A 199 -8.85 -14.20 -5.44
C GLY A 199 -9.16 -12.72 -5.15
N TYR A 200 -9.01 -12.29 -3.91
CA TYR A 200 -9.20 -10.88 -3.54
C TYR A 200 -8.11 -9.96 -4.12
N GLY A 201 -6.88 -10.46 -4.26
CA GLY A 201 -5.81 -9.76 -4.98
C GLY A 201 -6.18 -9.50 -6.44
N ILE A 202 -6.74 -10.49 -7.14
CA ILE A 202 -7.25 -10.35 -8.52
C ILE A 202 -8.42 -9.38 -8.57
N LEU A 203 -9.37 -9.48 -7.63
CA LEU A 203 -10.51 -8.57 -7.51
C LEU A 203 -10.07 -7.11 -7.25
N THR A 204 -8.90 -6.91 -6.66
CA THR A 204 -8.33 -5.59 -6.37
C THR A 204 -7.53 -5.02 -7.54
N LYS A 205 -6.82 -5.88 -8.27
CA LYS A 205 -6.06 -5.49 -9.47
C LYS A 205 -5.90 -6.71 -10.37
N LEU A 206 -6.46 -6.66 -11.58
CA LEU A 206 -6.48 -7.83 -12.47
C LEU A 206 -5.08 -8.39 -12.75
N ALA A 207 -4.08 -7.51 -12.86
CA ALA A 207 -2.67 -7.87 -13.06
C ALA A 207 -2.11 -8.82 -12.00
N PHE A 208 -2.73 -8.90 -10.80
CA PHE A 208 -2.32 -9.83 -9.75
C PHE A 208 -2.45 -11.31 -10.16
N VAL A 209 -3.24 -11.61 -11.22
CA VAL A 209 -3.39 -12.95 -11.81
C VAL A 209 -2.06 -13.57 -12.25
N ILE A 210 -1.06 -12.77 -12.61
CA ILE A 210 0.25 -13.27 -13.07
C ILE A 210 0.96 -14.10 -11.98
N ASN A 211 0.63 -13.88 -10.70
CA ASN A 211 1.18 -14.64 -9.58
C ASN A 211 0.67 -16.09 -9.53
N LEU A 212 -0.43 -16.41 -10.23
CA LEU A 212 -0.94 -17.78 -10.32
C LEU A 212 0.03 -18.73 -11.01
N LEU A 213 0.86 -18.26 -11.93
CA LEU A 213 1.84 -19.09 -12.62
C LEU A 213 2.87 -19.69 -11.64
N PRO A 214 3.69 -18.89 -10.93
CA PRO A 214 4.65 -19.43 -9.96
C PRO A 214 3.98 -20.13 -8.77
N LEU A 215 2.81 -19.67 -8.31
CA LEU A 215 2.04 -20.36 -7.26
C LEU A 215 1.57 -21.74 -7.71
N GLY A 216 1.01 -21.84 -8.91
CA GLY A 216 0.56 -23.09 -9.51
C GLY A 216 1.73 -24.05 -9.67
N LEU A 217 2.83 -23.60 -10.28
CA LEU A 217 4.05 -24.40 -10.43
C LEU A 217 4.57 -24.91 -9.08
N TYR A 218 4.59 -24.05 -8.05
CA TYR A 218 4.98 -24.45 -6.70
C TYR A 218 4.04 -25.52 -6.11
N ILE A 219 2.72 -25.35 -6.22
CA ILE A 219 1.74 -26.33 -5.73
C ILE A 219 1.89 -27.65 -6.49
N PHE A 220 1.96 -27.62 -7.82
CA PHE A 220 2.17 -28.81 -8.65
C PHE A 220 3.46 -29.51 -8.26
N TRP A 221 4.57 -28.78 -8.18
CA TRP A 221 5.87 -29.34 -7.76
C TRP A 221 5.77 -30.05 -6.42
N LYS A 222 5.11 -29.45 -5.42
CA LYS A 222 4.92 -30.06 -4.10
C LYS A 222 4.01 -31.30 -4.12
N ILE A 223 3.00 -31.33 -5.00
CA ILE A 223 2.15 -32.51 -5.20
C ILE A 223 2.96 -33.64 -5.85
N PHE A 224 3.74 -33.36 -6.90
CA PHE A 224 4.50 -34.37 -7.65
C PHE A 224 5.70 -34.93 -6.88
N THR A 225 6.42 -34.08 -6.14
CA THR A 225 7.62 -34.49 -5.38
C THR A 225 7.33 -34.92 -3.95
N GLY A 226 6.11 -34.66 -3.47
CA GLY A 226 5.68 -35.03 -2.13
C GLY A 226 5.53 -36.55 -2.00
N LYS A 227 6.31 -37.17 -1.10
CA LYS A 227 6.26 -38.61 -0.79
C LYS A 227 4.94 -39.11 -0.15
N ASN A 228 3.88 -38.31 -0.08
CA ASN A 228 2.68 -38.61 0.70
C ASN A 228 1.42 -37.90 0.16
N ASP A 229 0.41 -38.67 -0.27
CA ASP A 229 -1.06 -38.43 -0.31
C ASP A 229 -1.63 -37.03 -0.58
N MET A 230 -0.87 -36.07 -1.11
CA MET A 230 -1.39 -34.76 -1.44
C MET A 230 -2.33 -34.89 -2.65
N LYS A 231 -3.63 -34.92 -2.37
CA LYS A 231 -4.66 -35.14 -3.37
C LYS A 231 -4.83 -33.91 -4.26
N PHE A 232 -5.25 -34.15 -5.49
CA PHE A 232 -5.74 -33.14 -6.44
C PHE A 232 -6.78 -32.17 -5.82
N SER A 233 -7.45 -32.57 -4.74
CA SER A 233 -8.37 -31.70 -3.98
C SER A 233 -7.72 -30.43 -3.40
N VAL A 234 -6.40 -30.37 -3.25
CA VAL A 234 -5.69 -29.13 -2.88
C VAL A 234 -5.81 -28.09 -3.99
N LEU A 235 -5.62 -28.48 -5.24
CA LEU A 235 -5.77 -27.58 -6.39
C LEU A 235 -7.21 -27.09 -6.47
N LEU A 236 -8.19 -27.98 -6.34
CA LEU A 236 -9.61 -27.59 -6.36
C LEU A 236 -9.93 -26.58 -5.24
N LYS A 237 -9.53 -26.85 -4.00
CA LYS A 237 -9.79 -25.96 -2.85
C LYS A 237 -9.08 -24.62 -2.97
N PHE A 238 -7.90 -24.59 -3.60
CA PHE A 238 -7.17 -23.34 -3.86
C PHE A 238 -7.85 -22.53 -4.96
N SER A 239 -8.27 -23.21 -6.04
CA SER A 239 -8.88 -22.58 -7.21
C SER A 239 -10.30 -22.08 -6.97
N ILE A 240 -11.11 -22.75 -6.12
CA ILE A 240 -12.52 -22.35 -5.89
C ILE A 240 -12.65 -20.88 -5.47
N PRO A 241 -11.98 -20.38 -4.41
CA PRO A 241 -12.10 -18.98 -4.04
C PRO A 241 -11.50 -18.02 -5.08
N ILE A 242 -10.46 -18.45 -5.82
CA ILE A 242 -9.86 -17.66 -6.89
C ILE A 242 -10.86 -17.45 -8.03
N ILE A 243 -11.60 -18.50 -8.40
CA ILE A 243 -12.65 -18.45 -9.41
C ILE A 243 -13.81 -17.59 -8.91
N LEU A 244 -14.34 -17.86 -7.70
CA LEU A 244 -15.51 -17.16 -7.19
C LEU A 244 -15.25 -15.67 -6.90
N ILE A 245 -14.18 -15.36 -6.17
CA ILE A 245 -13.88 -13.99 -5.72
C ILE A 245 -13.12 -13.24 -6.80
N GLY A 246 -12.10 -13.85 -7.40
CA GLY A 246 -11.24 -13.21 -8.39
C GLY A 246 -11.93 -13.07 -9.74
N PHE A 247 -12.13 -14.19 -10.45
CA PHE A 247 -12.63 -14.16 -11.83
C PHE A 247 -14.11 -13.81 -11.94
N MET A 248 -14.99 -14.51 -11.22
CA MET A 248 -16.42 -14.27 -11.24
C MET A 248 -16.78 -12.94 -10.59
N GLY A 249 -16.13 -12.57 -9.48
CA GLY A 249 -16.30 -11.25 -8.86
C GLY A 249 -15.92 -10.10 -9.80
N THR A 250 -14.75 -10.20 -10.46
CA THR A 250 -14.33 -9.19 -11.45
C THR A 250 -15.25 -9.17 -12.67
N GLY A 251 -15.62 -10.34 -13.19
CA GLY A 251 -16.53 -10.46 -14.34
C GLY A 251 -17.92 -9.90 -14.05
N LEU A 252 -18.48 -10.17 -12.86
CA LEU A 252 -19.75 -9.61 -12.42
C LEU A 252 -19.66 -8.08 -12.31
N TYR A 253 -18.59 -7.57 -11.71
CA TYR A 253 -18.39 -6.13 -11.59
C TYR A 253 -18.27 -5.43 -12.96
N ASN A 254 -17.55 -6.03 -13.90
CA ASN A 254 -17.45 -5.53 -15.28
C ASN A 254 -18.78 -5.62 -16.02
N PHE A 255 -19.52 -6.71 -15.85
CA PHE A 255 -20.84 -6.89 -16.44
C PHE A 255 -21.83 -5.83 -15.96
N ILE A 256 -21.82 -5.48 -14.67
CA ILE A 256 -22.68 -4.41 -14.13
C ILE A 256 -22.31 -3.04 -14.71
N ARG A 257 -21.02 -2.73 -14.89
CA ARG A 257 -20.57 -1.42 -15.39
C ARG A 257 -20.70 -1.26 -16.90
N PHE A 258 -20.43 -2.33 -17.65
CA PHE A 258 -20.18 -2.25 -19.09
C PHE A 258 -20.98 -3.27 -19.92
N SER A 259 -21.90 -4.01 -19.29
CA SER A 259 -22.67 -5.10 -19.92
C SER A 259 -21.81 -6.17 -20.60
N ASN A 260 -20.53 -6.24 -20.25
CA ASN A 260 -19.57 -7.19 -20.78
C ASN A 260 -18.58 -7.59 -19.67
N PRO A 261 -18.51 -8.87 -19.27
CA PRO A 261 -17.66 -9.31 -18.17
C PRO A 261 -16.15 -9.18 -18.46
N LEU A 262 -15.77 -9.10 -19.74
CA LEU A 262 -14.38 -8.97 -20.18
C LEU A 262 -13.95 -7.52 -20.42
N ASN A 263 -14.89 -6.57 -20.43
CA ASN A 263 -14.56 -5.16 -20.57
C ASN A 263 -14.04 -4.63 -19.23
N THR A 264 -12.75 -4.35 -19.16
CA THR A 264 -12.10 -3.85 -17.94
C THR A 264 -12.27 -2.35 -17.74
N GLY A 265 -12.77 -1.63 -18.74
CA GLY A 265 -12.85 -0.18 -18.76
C GLY A 265 -11.56 0.52 -19.18
N TYR A 266 -10.44 -0.18 -19.36
CA TYR A 266 -9.19 0.41 -19.87
C TYR A 266 -9.26 0.53 -21.41
N ALA A 267 -10.03 1.49 -21.92
CA ALA A 267 -10.26 1.70 -23.34
C ALA A 267 -9.03 2.33 -24.04
N GLY A 268 -7.97 1.54 -24.27
CA GLY A 268 -6.79 1.93 -25.06
C GLY A 268 -5.63 2.57 -24.29
N GLY A 269 -5.78 2.83 -22.98
CA GLY A 269 -4.76 3.45 -22.12
C GLY A 269 -3.67 2.52 -21.56
N THR A 270 -3.52 1.31 -22.10
CA THR A 270 -2.56 0.32 -21.60
C THR A 270 -1.75 -0.29 -22.76
N SER A 271 -0.51 0.17 -22.93
CA SER A 271 0.46 -0.46 -23.84
C SER A 271 1.62 -1.08 -23.08
N PHE A 272 2.21 -2.13 -23.67
CA PHE A 272 3.36 -2.85 -23.13
C PHE A 272 4.53 -2.79 -24.12
N ASN A 273 5.01 -1.57 -24.38
CA ASN A 273 5.96 -1.23 -25.44
C ASN A 273 7.26 -0.59 -24.91
N ILE A 274 7.42 -0.47 -23.59
CA ILE A 274 8.65 0.07 -23.01
C ILE A 274 9.76 -0.97 -23.15
N PRO A 275 10.95 -0.59 -23.65
CA PRO A 275 12.09 -1.50 -23.69
C PRO A 275 12.38 -2.04 -22.28
N PHE A 276 12.38 -3.37 -22.14
CA PHE A 276 12.46 -4.05 -20.83
C PHE A 276 13.59 -3.52 -19.94
N TYR A 277 14.77 -3.26 -20.50
CA TYR A 277 15.92 -2.78 -19.73
C TYR A 277 15.69 -1.38 -19.12
N VAL A 278 14.90 -0.51 -19.76
CA VAL A 278 14.57 0.82 -19.24
C VAL A 278 13.71 0.68 -17.99
N GLY A 279 12.60 -0.05 -18.09
CA GLY A 279 11.72 -0.26 -16.93
C GLY A 279 12.38 -1.09 -15.83
N MET A 280 13.18 -2.09 -16.17
CA MET A 280 13.89 -2.91 -15.18
C MET A 280 14.91 -2.08 -14.40
N PHE A 281 15.78 -1.33 -15.10
CA PHE A 281 16.74 -0.44 -14.46
C PHE A 281 16.01 0.67 -13.68
N GLY A 282 14.96 1.21 -14.27
CA GLY A 282 14.04 2.17 -13.68
C GLY A 282 13.51 1.74 -12.30
N LEU A 283 12.87 0.57 -12.25
CA LEU A 283 12.23 0.04 -11.05
C LEU A 283 13.22 -0.41 -9.97
N LEU A 284 14.45 -0.77 -10.34
CA LEU A 284 15.43 -1.27 -9.38
C LEU A 284 16.39 -0.18 -8.88
N PHE A 285 16.91 0.65 -9.77
CA PHE A 285 18.10 1.47 -9.51
C PHE A 285 17.94 2.96 -9.79
N SER A 286 16.87 3.40 -10.46
CA SER A 286 16.74 4.82 -10.80
C SER A 286 16.63 5.70 -9.55
N PRO A 287 17.21 6.91 -9.55
CA PRO A 287 17.12 7.83 -8.41
C PRO A 287 15.68 8.31 -8.15
N GLY A 288 14.83 8.28 -9.18
CA GLY A 288 13.43 8.67 -9.10
C GLY A 288 12.47 7.59 -8.63
N LYS A 289 12.74 6.32 -9.00
CA LYS A 289 11.80 5.20 -8.88
C LYS A 289 12.43 3.89 -8.43
N GLY A 290 13.72 3.86 -8.08
CA GLY A 290 14.46 2.63 -7.80
C GLY A 290 14.17 2.03 -6.43
N MET A 291 13.82 0.74 -6.41
CA MET A 291 13.48 -0.03 -5.21
C MET A 291 14.54 0.07 -4.11
N PHE A 292 15.83 0.06 -4.45
CA PHE A 292 16.90 0.09 -3.46
C PHE A 292 17.13 1.47 -2.84
N TRP A 293 16.79 2.56 -3.53
CA TRP A 293 16.83 3.91 -2.96
C TRP A 293 15.68 4.13 -1.98
N PHE A 294 14.51 3.62 -2.35
CA PHE A 294 13.27 3.80 -1.59
C PHE A 294 13.04 2.74 -0.51
N ALA A 295 13.87 1.70 -0.44
CA ALA A 295 13.90 0.71 0.62
C ALA A 295 15.32 0.12 0.78
N PRO A 296 16.30 0.88 1.30
CA PRO A 296 17.72 0.49 1.34
C PRO A 296 18.01 -0.84 2.02
N LEU A 297 17.19 -1.25 3.00
CA LEU A 297 17.34 -2.55 3.66
C LEU A 297 17.25 -3.74 2.67
N LEU A 298 16.59 -3.56 1.53
CA LEU A 298 16.54 -4.56 0.46
C LEU A 298 17.90 -4.85 -0.17
N LEU A 299 18.94 -4.04 0.04
CA LEU A 299 20.30 -4.39 -0.37
C LEU A 299 20.79 -5.69 0.30
N LEU A 300 20.23 -6.06 1.45
CA LEU A 300 20.53 -7.35 2.09
C LEU A 300 19.91 -8.55 1.36
N ILE A 301 19.09 -8.35 0.32
CA ILE A 301 18.47 -9.46 -0.41
C ILE A 301 19.50 -10.37 -1.08
N PHE A 302 20.63 -9.82 -1.56
CA PHE A 302 21.67 -10.58 -2.26
C PHE A 302 22.30 -11.69 -1.39
N PRO A 303 22.84 -11.41 -0.19
CA PRO A 303 23.31 -12.48 0.70
C PRO A 303 22.16 -13.32 1.27
N THR A 304 20.99 -12.72 1.45
CA THR A 304 19.80 -13.36 2.01
C THR A 304 19.28 -14.49 1.12
N ILE A 305 19.23 -14.31 -0.21
CA ILE A 305 18.72 -15.33 -1.14
C ILE A 305 19.48 -16.64 -0.98
N ASN A 306 20.81 -16.57 -0.88
CA ASN A 306 21.63 -17.76 -0.71
C ASN A 306 21.33 -18.49 0.61
N GLU A 307 21.23 -17.75 1.72
CA GLU A 307 21.00 -18.33 3.03
C GLU A 307 19.58 -18.89 3.19
N PHE A 308 18.57 -18.17 2.67
CA PHE A 308 17.18 -18.62 2.67
C PHE A 308 17.02 -19.87 1.79
N ARG A 309 17.66 -19.90 0.60
CA ARG A 309 17.63 -21.05 -0.30
C ARG A 309 18.16 -22.34 0.31
N LYS A 310 19.21 -22.27 1.14
CA LYS A 310 19.76 -23.46 1.83
C LYS A 310 18.72 -24.16 2.71
N HIS A 311 17.77 -23.41 3.26
CA HIS A 311 16.79 -23.92 4.23
C HIS A 311 15.38 -24.05 3.63
N HIS A 312 15.05 -23.20 2.66
CA HIS A 312 13.72 -22.98 2.09
C HIS A 312 13.83 -22.81 0.57
N ARG A 313 14.43 -23.81 -0.10
CA ARG A 313 14.75 -23.80 -1.53
C ARG A 313 13.52 -23.52 -2.40
N ASP A 314 12.45 -24.28 -2.19
CA ASP A 314 11.26 -24.18 -3.03
C ASP A 314 10.52 -22.87 -2.81
N GLU A 315 10.49 -22.37 -1.58
CA GLU A 315 9.92 -21.06 -1.25
C GLU A 315 10.75 -19.92 -1.84
N THR A 316 12.07 -20.07 -1.92
CA THR A 316 12.94 -19.09 -2.59
C THR A 316 12.59 -18.98 -4.07
N TYR A 317 12.41 -20.11 -4.76
CA TYR A 317 12.00 -20.10 -6.17
C TYR A 317 10.59 -19.57 -6.38
N LEU A 318 9.66 -19.85 -5.47
CA LEU A 318 8.32 -19.28 -5.51
C LEU A 318 8.38 -17.74 -5.40
N ILE A 319 9.05 -17.21 -4.37
CA ILE A 319 9.16 -15.76 -4.15
C ILE A 319 9.89 -15.08 -5.31
N GLY A 320 11.01 -15.66 -5.75
CA GLY A 320 11.77 -15.18 -6.91
C GLY A 320 10.97 -15.21 -8.20
N GLY A 321 10.23 -16.30 -8.45
CA GLY A 321 9.37 -16.45 -9.63
C GLY A 321 8.25 -15.41 -9.67
N MET A 322 7.53 -15.20 -8.54
CA MET A 322 6.52 -14.15 -8.44
C MET A 322 7.11 -12.76 -8.68
N PHE A 323 8.27 -12.47 -8.11
CA PHE A 323 8.95 -11.19 -8.33
C PHE A 323 9.35 -11.00 -9.79
N ILE A 324 9.99 -11.99 -10.41
CA ILE A 324 10.47 -11.91 -11.79
C ILE A 324 9.32 -11.67 -12.77
N VAL A 325 8.22 -12.42 -12.67
CA VAL A 325 7.10 -12.24 -13.61
C VAL A 325 6.45 -10.86 -13.47
N ASN A 326 6.34 -10.32 -12.25
CA ASN A 326 5.80 -8.97 -12.04
C ASN A 326 6.79 -7.88 -12.44
N LEU A 327 8.09 -8.10 -12.23
CA LEU A 327 9.13 -7.19 -12.69
C LEU A 327 9.11 -7.09 -14.21
N ILE A 328 9.02 -8.22 -14.93
CA ILE A 328 8.90 -8.25 -16.39
C ILE A 328 7.66 -7.48 -16.85
N LEU A 329 6.48 -7.84 -16.31
CA LEU A 329 5.23 -7.18 -16.67
C LEU A 329 5.26 -5.67 -16.42
N SER A 330 5.77 -5.25 -15.27
CA SER A 330 5.83 -3.84 -14.88
C SER A 330 6.87 -3.06 -15.68
N SER A 331 7.97 -3.71 -16.09
CA SER A 331 9.07 -3.05 -16.83
C SER A 331 8.72 -2.71 -18.27
N VAL A 332 7.80 -3.46 -18.89
CA VAL A 332 7.39 -3.22 -20.28
C VAL A 332 6.14 -2.34 -20.39
N TYR A 333 5.47 -2.06 -19.26
CA TYR A 333 4.27 -1.23 -19.20
C TYR A 333 4.56 0.26 -19.45
N ILE A 334 3.72 0.94 -20.23
CA ILE A 334 3.89 2.36 -20.60
C ILE A 334 4.10 3.28 -19.40
N ALA A 335 3.36 3.07 -18.32
CA ALA A 335 3.49 3.83 -17.08
C ALA A 335 4.24 3.05 -16.01
N TRP A 336 5.34 2.34 -16.37
CA TRP A 336 6.17 1.56 -15.46
C TRP A 336 6.60 2.35 -14.20
N GLY A 337 6.86 3.65 -14.35
CA GLY A 337 7.25 4.54 -13.25
C GLY A 337 6.13 4.76 -12.23
N GLY A 338 4.89 4.46 -12.59
CA GLY A 338 3.73 4.70 -11.73
C GLY A 338 3.71 6.14 -11.26
N ASP A 339 3.92 7.08 -12.18
CA ASP A 339 4.09 8.50 -11.91
C ASP A 339 2.92 9.08 -11.10
N GLY A 340 3.17 10.20 -10.42
CA GLY A 340 2.32 10.61 -9.29
C GLY A 340 2.52 9.82 -7.99
N SER A 341 3.25 8.70 -8.03
CA SER A 341 3.48 7.84 -6.86
C SER A 341 4.92 7.89 -6.33
N TRP A 342 5.07 7.57 -5.04
CA TRP A 342 6.34 7.54 -4.31
C TRP A 342 7.09 6.20 -4.50
N GLY A 343 8.23 6.22 -5.19
CA GLY A 343 9.01 5.02 -5.49
C GLY A 343 8.32 4.05 -6.48
N PRO A 344 8.81 2.80 -6.62
CA PRO A 344 8.31 1.83 -7.60
C PRO A 344 7.05 1.12 -7.11
N ARG A 345 5.89 1.78 -7.20
CA ARG A 345 4.61 1.30 -6.66
C ARG A 345 4.23 -0.13 -7.04
N TYR A 346 4.61 -0.58 -8.23
CA TYR A 346 4.31 -1.94 -8.73
C TYR A 346 5.07 -3.04 -7.98
N LEU A 347 6.19 -2.71 -7.33
CA LEU A 347 6.98 -3.64 -6.54
C LEU A 347 6.57 -3.68 -5.06
N SER A 348 5.66 -2.79 -4.63
CA SER A 348 5.18 -2.73 -3.24
C SER A 348 4.66 -4.07 -2.71
N PRO A 349 3.93 -4.90 -3.50
CA PRO A 349 3.42 -6.17 -2.99
C PRO A 349 4.49 -7.16 -2.53
N PHE A 350 5.74 -7.02 -3.00
CA PHE A 350 6.84 -7.94 -2.70
C PHE A 350 7.60 -7.60 -1.42
N LEU A 351 7.49 -6.35 -0.94
CA LEU A 351 8.19 -5.88 0.25
C LEU A 351 8.04 -6.82 1.45
N PRO A 352 6.82 -7.31 1.81
CA PRO A 352 6.68 -8.19 2.96
C PRO A 352 7.40 -9.54 2.79
N LEU A 353 7.44 -10.10 1.57
CA LEU A 353 8.11 -11.38 1.31
C LEU A 353 9.64 -11.23 1.29
N PHE A 354 10.17 -10.12 0.75
CA PHE A 354 11.61 -9.85 0.81
C PHE A 354 12.08 -9.54 2.23
N PHE A 355 11.32 -8.74 2.97
CA PHE A 355 11.63 -8.49 4.38
C PHE A 355 11.58 -9.77 5.22
N LEU A 356 10.74 -10.74 4.84
CA LEU A 356 10.66 -12.03 5.54
C LEU A 356 11.96 -12.82 5.34
N MET A 357 12.46 -12.88 4.11
CA MET A 357 13.75 -13.51 3.82
C MET A 357 14.87 -12.78 4.58
N ILE A 358 14.87 -11.45 4.59
CA ILE A 358 15.88 -10.64 5.29
C ILE A 358 15.82 -10.88 6.80
N ALA A 359 14.61 -10.93 7.39
CA ALA A 359 14.43 -11.21 8.81
C ALA A 359 14.98 -12.59 9.19
N PHE A 360 14.78 -13.60 8.33
CA PHE A 360 15.36 -14.93 8.49
C PHE A 360 16.89 -14.91 8.45
N TYR A 361 17.48 -14.21 7.49
CA TYR A 361 18.92 -14.05 7.38
C TYR A 361 19.50 -13.34 8.61
N LEU A 362 18.91 -12.20 9.01
CA LEU A 362 19.35 -11.42 10.17
C LEU A 362 19.23 -12.18 11.49
N ASN A 363 18.30 -13.13 11.61
CA ASN A 363 18.17 -13.96 12.80
C ASN A 363 19.45 -14.75 13.10
N ARG A 364 20.21 -15.10 12.05
CA ARG A 364 21.43 -15.92 12.11
C ARG A 364 22.70 -15.15 11.80
N ALA A 365 22.56 -13.90 11.37
CA ALA A 365 23.69 -13.08 10.98
C ALA A 365 24.55 -12.63 12.17
N GLN A 366 25.83 -12.41 11.89
CA GLN A 366 26.78 -11.83 12.84
C GLN A 366 26.39 -10.39 13.23
N LYS A 367 26.95 -9.90 14.33
CA LYS A 367 26.67 -8.56 14.87
C LYS A 367 26.92 -7.45 13.84
N ILE A 368 27.99 -7.53 13.06
CA ILE A 368 28.35 -6.51 12.05
C ILE A 368 27.27 -6.36 10.97
N VAL A 369 26.69 -7.48 10.50
CA VAL A 369 25.62 -7.47 9.51
C VAL A 369 24.34 -6.86 10.11
N LYS A 370 24.05 -7.15 11.38
CA LYS A 370 22.92 -6.53 12.09
C LYS A 370 23.10 -5.02 12.26
N GLN A 371 24.31 -4.55 12.56
CA GLN A 371 24.64 -3.13 12.63
C GLN A 371 24.50 -2.44 11.26
N PHE A 372 24.96 -3.09 10.20
CA PHE A 372 24.76 -2.61 8.84
C PHE A 372 23.27 -2.56 8.47
N ALA A 373 22.49 -3.57 8.84
CA ALA A 373 21.04 -3.57 8.67
C ALA A 373 20.37 -2.38 9.38
N ILE A 374 20.77 -2.07 10.62
CA ILE A 374 20.28 -0.89 11.35
C ILE A 374 20.58 0.40 10.57
N THR A 375 21.78 0.52 10.00
CA THR A 375 22.15 1.68 9.17
C THR A 375 21.22 1.82 7.96
N LEU A 376 20.98 0.72 7.24
CA LEU A 376 20.05 0.71 6.10
C LEU A 376 18.60 0.99 6.50
N THR A 377 18.16 0.52 7.68
CA THR A 377 16.85 0.85 8.26
C THR A 377 16.73 2.34 8.55
N VAL A 378 17.76 2.97 9.15
CA VAL A 378 17.77 4.42 9.41
C VAL A 378 17.75 5.20 8.10
N LEU A 379 18.55 4.81 7.10
CA LEU A 379 18.53 5.45 5.78
C LEU A 379 17.14 5.33 5.13
N GLY A 380 16.52 4.14 5.18
CA GLY A 380 15.16 3.94 4.67
C GLY A 380 14.13 4.82 5.38
N PHE A 381 14.25 4.97 6.70
CA PHE A 381 13.38 5.88 7.48
C PHE A 381 13.56 7.34 7.04
N ILE A 382 14.80 7.82 6.89
CA ILE A 382 15.11 9.17 6.40
C ILE A 382 14.51 9.42 5.02
N VAL A 383 14.57 8.44 4.12
CA VAL A 383 13.93 8.52 2.81
C VAL A 383 12.41 8.67 2.97
N GLN A 384 11.77 7.84 3.80
CA GLN A 384 10.32 7.89 3.96
C GLN A 384 9.81 9.18 4.61
N ILE A 385 10.59 9.87 5.44
CA ILE A 385 10.20 11.16 6.02
C ILE A 385 9.80 12.14 4.92
N GLY A 386 10.56 12.21 3.82
CA GLY A 386 10.20 13.03 2.66
C GLY A 386 8.84 12.64 2.07
N GLY A 387 8.64 11.34 1.82
CA GLY A 387 7.43 10.81 1.20
C GLY A 387 6.16 10.87 2.06
N ILE A 388 6.30 10.97 3.39
CA ILE A 388 5.15 11.20 4.28
C ILE A 388 4.93 12.67 4.63
N SER A 389 5.93 13.53 4.49
CA SER A 389 5.79 14.93 4.89
C SER A 389 5.32 15.82 3.74
N ILE A 390 5.59 15.42 2.49
CA ILE A 390 5.16 16.12 1.29
C ILE A 390 4.40 15.14 0.41
N TYR A 391 3.24 15.55 -0.08
CA TYR A 391 2.46 14.74 -1.02
C TYR A 391 3.22 14.57 -2.34
N ALA A 392 3.33 13.34 -2.83
CA ALA A 392 4.08 13.00 -4.04
C ALA A 392 3.71 13.86 -5.26
N GLY A 393 2.41 14.16 -5.44
CA GLY A 393 1.97 15.02 -6.54
C GLY A 393 2.34 16.50 -6.38
N ALA A 394 2.59 16.99 -5.16
CA ALA A 394 3.05 18.36 -4.93
C ALA A 394 4.48 18.57 -5.44
N TYR A 395 5.35 17.57 -5.29
CA TYR A 395 6.70 17.67 -5.83
C TYR A 395 6.72 17.65 -7.36
N LEU A 396 5.87 16.85 -8.00
CA LEU A 396 5.77 16.89 -9.46
C LEU A 396 5.31 18.28 -9.93
N ARG A 397 4.36 18.91 -9.23
CA ARG A 397 3.98 20.31 -9.48
C ARG A 397 5.14 21.28 -9.36
N GLU A 398 5.93 21.15 -8.30
CA GLU A 398 7.08 22.02 -8.01
C GLU A 398 8.11 22.03 -9.14
N ILE A 399 8.35 20.88 -9.78
CA ILE A 399 9.32 20.77 -10.88
C ILE A 399 8.72 21.13 -12.26
N GLY A 400 7.50 21.68 -12.29
CA GLY A 400 6.91 22.34 -13.46
C GLY A 400 5.76 21.61 -14.17
N GLU A 401 5.11 20.64 -13.52
CA GLU A 401 4.46 19.54 -14.27
C GLU A 401 2.97 19.31 -14.00
N TYR A 402 2.28 20.13 -13.21
CA TYR A 402 0.82 19.94 -13.08
C TYR A 402 0.00 21.19 -12.70
N PRO A 403 -0.99 21.57 -13.52
CA PRO A 403 -1.03 21.46 -14.98
C PRO A 403 -0.27 22.66 -15.59
N TYR A 404 -0.04 22.71 -16.90
CA TYR A 404 0.29 23.94 -17.67
C TYR A 404 1.74 24.28 -18.06
N GLN A 405 2.69 23.34 -18.15
CA GLN A 405 3.89 23.57 -19.00
C GLN A 405 4.24 22.42 -19.96
N LYS A 406 4.14 21.16 -19.53
CA LYS A 406 4.40 19.98 -20.36
C LYS A 406 3.33 18.91 -20.18
N ASN A 407 3.13 18.05 -21.18
CA ASN A 407 2.22 16.91 -21.06
C ASN A 407 2.85 15.84 -20.17
N PHE A 408 2.02 15.04 -19.49
CA PHE A 408 2.47 14.00 -18.55
C PHE A 408 3.29 12.88 -19.22
N ASP A 409 3.14 12.72 -20.54
CA ASP A 409 3.89 11.81 -21.39
C ASP A 409 5.14 12.45 -22.01
N ASP A 410 5.52 13.68 -21.61
CA ASP A 410 6.73 14.35 -22.08
C ASP A 410 7.98 13.51 -21.77
N PRO A 411 8.72 13.03 -22.80
CA PRO A 411 9.84 12.12 -22.59
C PRO A 411 11.00 12.76 -21.82
N GLU A 412 11.22 14.06 -21.99
CA GLU A 412 12.31 14.78 -21.32
C GLU A 412 12.03 14.91 -19.83
N PHE A 413 10.79 15.22 -19.46
CA PHE A 413 10.34 15.22 -18.08
C PHE A 413 10.50 13.85 -17.43
N LEU A 414 9.91 12.81 -18.02
CA LEU A 414 9.93 11.47 -17.45
C LEU A 414 11.39 11.03 -17.26
N SER A 415 12.26 11.33 -18.23
CA SER A 415 13.69 11.10 -18.12
C SER A 415 14.33 11.85 -16.94
N LYS A 416 14.03 13.14 -16.76
CA LYS A 416 14.49 13.96 -15.62
C LYS A 416 14.03 13.38 -14.29
N ALA A 417 12.74 13.20 -14.11
CA ALA A 417 12.12 12.74 -12.87
C ALA A 417 12.53 11.29 -12.51
N HIS A 418 12.78 10.45 -13.51
CA HIS A 418 13.17 9.05 -13.29
C HIS A 418 14.68 8.91 -13.09
N PHE A 419 15.51 9.52 -13.93
CA PHE A 419 16.91 9.13 -14.05
C PHE A 419 17.93 10.19 -13.62
N ILE A 420 17.55 11.46 -13.48
CA ILE A 420 18.49 12.51 -13.07
C ILE A 420 18.49 12.68 -11.56
N PRO A 421 19.61 12.44 -10.83
CA PRO A 421 19.65 12.51 -9.38
C PRO A 421 19.19 13.85 -8.79
N ASN A 422 19.48 14.97 -9.45
CA ASN A 422 19.07 16.31 -9.01
C ASN A 422 17.54 16.50 -8.95
N TYR A 423 16.80 15.70 -9.72
CA TYR A 423 15.33 15.67 -9.76
C TYR A 423 14.74 14.51 -8.96
N SER A 424 15.56 13.76 -8.20
CA SER A 424 15.05 12.69 -7.34
C SER A 424 13.99 13.22 -6.36
N PRO A 425 12.82 12.57 -6.26
CA PRO A 425 11.81 12.90 -5.26
C PRO A 425 12.36 12.87 -3.84
N ILE A 426 13.36 12.02 -3.55
CA ILE A 426 13.98 11.96 -2.23
C ILE A 426 14.58 13.33 -1.87
N ILE A 427 15.40 13.89 -2.74
CA ILE A 427 16.04 15.20 -2.52
C ILE A 427 15.00 16.32 -2.58
N GLY A 428 14.12 16.26 -3.58
CA GLY A 428 13.09 17.26 -3.82
C GLY A 428 12.13 17.45 -2.64
N HIS A 429 11.63 16.35 -2.07
CA HIS A 429 10.71 16.42 -0.93
C HIS A 429 11.41 16.95 0.32
N TRP A 430 12.69 16.65 0.53
CA TRP A 430 13.46 17.24 1.64
C TRP A 430 13.67 18.75 1.46
N LYS A 431 13.92 19.22 0.23
CA LYS A 431 14.01 20.66 -0.07
C LYS A 431 12.68 21.37 0.19
N MET A 432 11.58 20.82 -0.31
CA MET A 432 10.23 21.35 -0.06
C MET A 432 9.90 21.32 1.43
N LEU A 433 10.19 20.22 2.13
CA LEU A 433 9.93 20.09 3.57
C LEU A 433 10.68 21.17 4.37
N LYS A 434 11.97 21.38 4.07
CA LYS A 434 12.76 22.43 4.72
C LYS A 434 12.16 23.82 4.47
N ARG A 435 11.79 24.12 3.23
CA ARG A 435 11.11 25.37 2.86
C ARG A 435 9.82 25.54 3.66
N ASN A 436 8.92 24.57 3.56
CA ASN A 436 7.57 24.65 4.14
C ASN A 436 7.62 24.74 5.67
N ILE A 437 8.53 24.01 6.34
CA ILE A 437 8.76 24.17 7.78
C ILE A 437 9.23 25.59 8.12
N GLY A 438 10.18 26.14 7.35
CA GLY A 438 10.65 27.51 7.54
C GLY A 438 9.52 28.53 7.44
N GLU A 439 8.72 28.45 6.37
CA GLU A 439 7.56 29.31 6.16
C GLU A 439 6.54 29.18 7.32
N HIS A 440 6.26 27.97 7.80
CA HIS A 440 5.31 27.77 8.90
C HIS A 440 5.83 28.32 10.23
N LEU A 441 7.13 28.21 10.51
CA LEU A 441 7.77 28.79 11.70
C LEU A 441 7.76 30.32 11.70
N GLU A 442 7.83 30.93 10.52
CA GLU A 442 7.69 32.39 10.33
C GLU A 442 6.23 32.88 10.44
N GLY A 443 5.27 31.97 10.61
CA GLY A 443 3.84 32.28 10.64
C GLY A 443 3.18 32.35 9.25
N ASN A 444 3.93 32.07 8.18
CA ASN A 444 3.47 32.05 6.79
C ASN A 444 2.87 30.68 6.41
N TYR A 445 2.00 30.12 7.26
CA TYR A 445 1.34 28.86 6.94
C TYR A 445 0.15 29.07 5.98
N PRO A 446 -0.07 28.16 5.01
CA PRO A 446 -1.12 28.30 4.01
C PRO A 446 -2.51 28.25 4.65
N ARG A 447 -3.37 29.21 4.31
CA ARG A 447 -4.79 29.20 4.66
C ARG A 447 -5.62 28.77 3.47
N LEU A 448 -6.43 27.73 3.68
CA LEU A 448 -7.28 27.12 2.66
C LEU A 448 -8.74 27.54 2.92
N GLY A 449 -9.33 28.24 1.96
CA GLY A 449 -10.75 28.56 1.96
C GLY A 449 -11.56 27.32 1.58
N ILE A 450 -12.25 26.73 2.55
CA ILE A 450 -13.18 25.63 2.28
C ILE A 450 -14.50 26.23 1.81
N SER A 451 -14.86 26.01 0.55
CA SER A 451 -16.14 26.46 -0.02
C SER A 451 -16.86 25.30 -0.71
N GLN A 452 -18.20 25.32 -0.68
CA GLN A 452 -19.04 24.36 -1.40
C GLN A 452 -19.19 24.71 -2.88
N ASP A 453 -19.00 25.99 -3.23
CA ASP A 453 -19.19 26.50 -4.59
C ASP A 453 -17.94 26.31 -5.47
N THR A 454 -16.92 25.59 -4.98
CA THR A 454 -15.70 25.35 -5.74
C THR A 454 -15.96 24.34 -6.87
N PRO A 455 -15.55 24.65 -8.12
CA PRO A 455 -15.66 23.72 -9.24
C PRO A 455 -14.88 22.41 -9.04
N ASP A 456 -13.89 22.41 -8.14
CA ASP A 456 -13.05 21.25 -7.86
C ASP A 456 -13.78 20.20 -7.02
N LYS A 457 -14.22 19.13 -7.68
CA LYS A 457 -14.88 17.99 -7.02
C LYS A 457 -13.90 17.10 -6.23
N ARG A 458 -12.58 17.25 -6.41
CA ARG A 458 -11.55 16.46 -5.70
C ARG A 458 -11.36 16.98 -4.28
N LEU A 459 -11.09 18.27 -4.13
CA LEU A 459 -10.93 18.96 -2.85
C LEU A 459 -11.82 20.22 -2.84
N PRO A 460 -12.57 20.48 -1.75
CA PRO A 460 -13.45 21.65 -1.65
C PRO A 460 -12.64 22.93 -1.39
N ILE A 461 -11.65 23.21 -2.24
CA ILE A 461 -10.73 24.36 -2.16
C ILE A 461 -10.76 25.13 -3.48
N GLY A 462 -10.64 26.45 -3.41
CA GLY A 462 -10.62 27.31 -4.59
C GLY A 462 -9.39 27.06 -5.48
N GLU A 463 -9.47 27.49 -6.74
CA GLU A 463 -8.35 27.34 -7.69
C GLU A 463 -7.09 28.09 -7.23
N GLU A 464 -7.27 29.28 -6.66
CA GLU A 464 -6.19 30.09 -6.08
C GLU A 464 -5.49 29.37 -4.92
N ASP A 465 -6.23 28.60 -4.12
CA ASP A 465 -5.73 27.86 -2.96
C ASP A 465 -5.00 26.56 -3.33
N ARG A 466 -5.18 26.05 -4.57
CA ARG A 466 -4.46 24.85 -5.02
C ARG A 466 -2.95 25.06 -5.07
N SER A 467 -2.49 26.28 -5.36
CA SER A 467 -1.07 26.63 -5.36
C SER A 467 -0.48 26.59 -3.94
N LYS A 468 -1.28 26.95 -2.94
CA LYS A 468 -0.90 26.93 -1.51
C LYS A 468 -0.62 25.52 -1.00
N LEU A 469 -1.16 24.47 -1.63
CA LEU A 469 -0.86 23.08 -1.29
C LEU A 469 0.63 22.73 -1.46
N LEU A 470 1.38 23.45 -2.30
CA LEU A 470 2.83 23.25 -2.46
C LEU A 470 3.63 23.64 -1.20
N HIS A 471 3.01 24.47 -0.37
CA HIS A 471 3.57 25.01 0.88
C HIS A 471 3.00 24.30 2.13
N THR A 472 2.18 23.26 1.94
CA THR A 472 1.65 22.44 3.05
C THR A 472 2.62 21.34 3.47
N ILE A 473 2.42 20.83 4.69
CA ILE A 473 3.02 19.58 5.18
C ILE A 473 1.89 18.55 5.29
N ASP A 474 2.11 17.32 4.86
CA ASP A 474 1.07 16.31 4.61
C ASP A 474 0.65 15.52 5.87
N PHE A 475 0.15 16.24 6.86
CA PHE A 475 -0.44 15.69 8.09
C PHE A 475 -1.85 16.24 8.33
N TRP A 476 -2.73 15.43 8.93
CA TRP A 476 -4.11 15.84 9.21
C TRP A 476 -4.17 17.10 10.10
N PHE A 477 -3.24 17.26 11.03
CA PHE A 477 -3.21 18.40 11.94
C PHE A 477 -2.73 19.69 11.27
N THR A 478 -1.81 19.61 10.30
CA THR A 478 -1.39 20.79 9.51
C THR A 478 -2.48 21.23 8.55
N TYR A 479 -3.21 20.28 7.93
CA TYR A 479 -4.41 20.63 7.16
C TYR A 479 -5.53 21.19 8.04
N GLY A 480 -5.71 20.65 9.25
CA GLY A 480 -6.67 21.19 10.21
C GLY A 480 -6.40 22.66 10.55
N LEU A 481 -5.14 23.01 10.80
CA LEU A 481 -4.73 24.40 10.99
C LEU A 481 -4.99 25.26 9.75
N SER A 482 -4.63 24.73 8.56
CA SER A 482 -4.84 25.41 7.28
C SER A 482 -6.33 25.66 6.98
N ALA A 483 -7.20 24.78 7.49
CA ALA A 483 -8.66 24.83 7.38
C ALA A 483 -9.36 25.60 8.52
N ASN A 484 -8.62 26.31 9.37
CA ASN A 484 -9.14 27.04 10.54
C ASN A 484 -9.89 26.17 11.57
N ILE A 485 -9.53 24.88 11.70
CA ILE A 485 -10.00 24.06 12.82
C ILE A 485 -9.40 24.60 14.13
N GLN A 486 -10.21 24.66 15.19
CA GLN A 486 -9.78 25.16 16.50
C GLN A 486 -8.57 24.37 17.02
N GLY A 487 -7.50 25.08 17.41
CA GLY A 487 -6.21 24.47 17.76
C GLY A 487 -6.29 23.45 18.90
N TRP A 488 -7.18 23.63 19.88
CA TRP A 488 -7.34 22.68 20.98
C TRP A 488 -7.88 21.31 20.51
N ILE A 489 -8.74 21.26 19.47
CA ILE A 489 -9.24 20.00 18.89
C ILE A 489 -8.07 19.21 18.30
N ILE A 490 -7.17 19.93 17.61
CA ILE A 490 -5.97 19.36 17.02
C ILE A 490 -5.03 18.84 18.12
N ILE A 491 -4.80 19.61 19.18
CA ILE A 491 -3.98 19.20 20.33
C ILE A 491 -4.57 17.94 20.98
N VAL A 492 -5.88 17.89 21.21
CA VAL A 492 -6.55 16.70 21.77
C VAL A 492 -6.33 15.48 20.87
N GLY A 493 -6.50 15.61 19.55
CA GLY A 493 -6.25 14.51 18.61
C GLY A 493 -4.79 14.03 18.64
N ILE A 494 -3.82 14.95 18.67
CA ILE A 494 -2.39 14.64 18.80
C ILE A 494 -2.12 13.89 20.10
N VAL A 495 -2.61 14.40 21.24
CA VAL A 495 -2.40 13.78 22.57
C VAL A 495 -3.03 12.39 22.64
N LEU A 496 -4.23 12.20 22.11
CA LEU A 496 -4.90 10.90 22.07
C LEU A 496 -4.11 9.88 21.25
N LEU A 497 -3.66 10.25 20.04
CA LEU A 497 -2.86 9.36 19.19
C LEU A 497 -1.48 9.09 19.79
N ALA A 498 -0.80 10.10 20.35
CA ALA A 498 0.48 9.92 21.05
C ALA A 498 0.34 9.00 22.28
N SER A 499 -0.76 9.14 23.03
CA SER A 499 -1.09 8.26 24.16
C SER A 499 -1.33 6.83 23.68
N SER A 500 -2.08 6.64 22.58
CA SER A 500 -2.31 5.32 21.98
C SER A 500 -1.01 4.66 21.51
N ILE A 501 -0.11 5.42 20.87
CA ILE A 501 1.24 4.95 20.49
C ILE A 501 2.02 4.52 21.73
N THR A 502 2.01 5.33 22.80
CA THR A 502 2.75 5.04 24.04
C THR A 502 2.22 3.79 24.75
N VAL A 503 0.90 3.69 24.91
CA VAL A 503 0.24 2.53 25.56
C VAL A 503 0.48 1.26 24.75
N SER A 504 0.33 1.32 23.43
CA SER A 504 0.57 0.16 22.56
C SER A 504 2.04 -0.25 22.51
N ALA A 505 2.97 0.70 22.50
CA ALA A 505 4.41 0.44 22.59
C ALA A 505 4.78 -0.25 23.92
N PHE A 506 4.27 0.26 25.04
CA PHE A 506 4.49 -0.34 26.36
C PHE A 506 3.90 -1.75 26.44
N GLY A 507 2.67 -1.94 25.95
CA GLY A 507 2.04 -3.25 25.87
C GLY A 507 2.83 -4.23 25.00
N LEU A 508 3.39 -3.76 23.89
CA LEU A 508 4.25 -4.53 22.99
C LEU A 508 5.55 -4.93 23.69
N GLN A 509 6.24 -3.99 24.33
CA GLN A 509 7.48 -4.23 25.09
C GLN A 509 7.27 -5.25 26.21
N ARG A 510 6.19 -5.10 26.99
CA ARG A 510 5.83 -6.04 28.06
C ARG A 510 5.50 -7.43 27.51
N SER A 511 4.88 -7.50 26.35
CA SER A 511 4.58 -8.78 25.69
C SER A 511 5.85 -9.47 25.17
N LEU A 512 6.88 -8.69 24.78
CA LEU A 512 8.18 -9.18 24.33
C LEU A 512 9.13 -9.58 25.47
N SER A 513 8.86 -9.17 26.72
CA SER A 513 9.67 -9.54 27.89
C SER A 513 9.21 -10.83 28.58
N LEU A 514 8.05 -11.38 28.21
CA LEU A 514 7.60 -12.69 28.69
C LEU A 514 8.47 -13.79 28.09
N LYS A 515 8.91 -14.76 28.92
CA LYS A 515 9.76 -15.89 28.49
C LYS A 515 9.16 -16.60 27.27
N GLU A 516 10.03 -17.00 26.32
CA GLU A 516 9.62 -17.60 25.04
C GLU A 516 8.97 -18.97 25.19
#